data_AF-A0A9Q7NWQ9-F1
#
_entry.id   AF-A0A9Q7NWQ9-F1
#
_cell.length_a   1.000
_cell.length_b   1.000
_cell.length_c   1.000
_cell.angle_alpha   90.00
_cell.angle_beta   90.00
_cell.angle_gamma   90.00
#
_symmetry.space_group_name_H-M   'P 1'
#
loop_
_entity.id
_entity.type
_entity.pdbx_description
1 polymer ?
#
loop_
_entity_poly.entity_id
_entity_poly.type
_entity_poly.pdbx_seq_one_letter_code
_entity_poly.pdbx_strand_id
1 'polypeptide(L)' 'SIILTSNKGFADWGEMFGDHVLATAILDRLLHHSTTLNIKGESYRLKEKRKAGVLTKNTTPISDDEMVKSGQHQ' A
#
# COMPACT_ATOMS: atom_id res chain seq x y z
N SER A 1 14.38 -13.20 -17.10
CA SER A 1 13.89 -11.90 -16.62
C SER A 1 12.69 -12.12 -15.72
N ILE A 2 12.60 -11.40 -14.61
CA ILE A 2 11.49 -11.48 -13.63
C ILE A 2 10.79 -10.12 -13.61
N ILE A 3 9.46 -10.12 -13.58
CA ILE A 3 8.64 -8.93 -13.30
C ILE A 3 7.98 -9.17 -11.95
N LEU A 4 8.17 -8.23 -11.03
CA LEU A 4 7.60 -8.28 -9.69
C LEU A 4 6.79 -7.00 -9.44
N THR A 5 5.62 -7.16 -8.84
CA THR A 5 4.79 -6.04 -8.37
C THR A 5 4.61 -6.16 -6.86
N SER A 6 4.78 -5.05 -6.14
CA SER A 6 4.58 -4.97 -4.70
C SER A 6 3.73 -3.74 -4.37
N ASN A 7 2.83 -3.88 -3.41
CA ASN A 7 2.10 -2.74 -2.80
C ASN A 7 2.83 -2.17 -1.57
N LYS A 8 3.98 -2.75 -1.21
CA LYS A 8 4.84 -2.34 -0.10
C LYS A 8 6.21 -1.87 -0.61
N GLY A 9 6.77 -0.86 0.04
CA GLY A 9 8.11 -0.38 -0.26
C GLY A 9 9.17 -1.34 0.26
N PHE A 10 10.39 -1.27 -0.27
CA PHE A 10 11.50 -2.15 0.14
C PHE A 10 11.82 -2.07 1.64
N ALA A 11 11.61 -0.90 2.26
CA ALA A 11 11.81 -0.72 3.70
C ALA A 11 10.88 -1.61 4.55
N ASP A 12 9.67 -1.87 4.06
CA ASP A 12 8.66 -2.66 4.77
C ASP A 12 8.89 -4.18 4.63
N TRP A 13 9.84 -4.60 3.79
CA TRP A 13 10.06 -6.02 3.50
C TRP A 13 10.65 -6.77 4.69
N GLY A 14 11.42 -6.09 5.55
CA GLY A 14 11.93 -6.71 6.78
C GLY A 14 10.82 -7.20 7.71
N GLU A 15 9.78 -6.38 7.91
CA GLU A 15 8.59 -6.75 8.68
C GLU A 15 7.78 -7.84 7.98
N MET A 16 7.64 -7.75 6.65
CA MET A 16 6.87 -8.73 5.85
C MET A 16 7.48 -10.14 5.89
N PHE A 17 8.82 -10.23 5.88
CA PHE A 17 9.53 -11.51 6.00
C PHE A 17 9.80 -11.91 7.47
N GLY A 18 9.62 -10.99 8.42
CA GLY A 18 9.99 -11.20 9.82
C GLY A 18 11.51 -11.28 10.06
N ASP A 19 12.31 -10.97 9.03
CA ASP A 19 13.77 -11.02 9.07
C ASP A 19 14.35 -9.98 8.10
N HIS A 20 14.98 -8.95 8.66
CA HIS A 20 15.62 -7.89 7.90
C HIS A 20 16.85 -8.35 7.11
N VAL A 21 17.59 -9.35 7.60
CA VAL A 21 18.79 -9.89 6.95
C VAL A 21 18.38 -10.66 5.69
N LEU A 22 17.37 -11.52 5.82
CA LEU A 22 16.80 -12.24 4.68
C LEU A 22 16.21 -11.28 3.64
N ALA A 23 15.42 -10.29 4.08
CA ALA A 23 14.83 -9.29 3.20
C ALA A 23 15.90 -8.55 2.38
N THR A 24 16.99 -8.13 3.05
CA THR A 24 18.10 -7.44 2.40
C THR A 24 18.82 -8.33 1.40
N ALA A 25 19.06 -9.61 1.73
CA ALA A 25 19.70 -10.57 0.82
C ALA A 25 18.86 -10.84 -0.44
N ILE A 26 17.53 -10.90 -0.31
CA ILE A 26 16.63 -11.04 -1.46
C ILE A 26 16.65 -9.77 -2.32
N LEU A 27 16.53 -8.61 -1.67
CA LEU A 27 16.55 -7.31 -2.36
C LEU A 27 17.86 -7.08 -3.12
N ASP A 28 19.00 -7.47 -2.56
CA ASP A 28 20.31 -7.41 -3.22
C ASP A 28 20.27 -8.15 -4.57
N ARG A 29 19.74 -9.38 -4.57
CA ARG A 29 19.62 -10.19 -5.81
C ARG A 29 18.61 -9.63 -6.80
N LEU A 30 17.46 -9.14 -6.31
CA LEU A 30 16.43 -8.60 -7.18
C LEU A 30 16.85 -7.27 -7.81
N LEU A 31 17.53 -6.41 -7.06
CA LEU A 31 17.82 -5.04 -7.48
C LEU A 31 19.12 -4.92 -8.28
N HIS A 32 20.04 -5.89 -8.19
CA HIS A 32 21.34 -5.86 -8.89
C HIS A 32 21.22 -5.59 -10.41
N HIS A 33 20.19 -6.13 -11.06
CA HIS A 33 19.92 -5.92 -12.50
C HIS A 33 18.43 -5.64 -12.77
N SER A 34 17.83 -4.73 -12.01
CA SER A 34 16.42 -4.35 -12.19
C SER A 34 16.24 -2.90 -12.65
N THR A 35 15.06 -2.64 -13.22
CA THR A 35 14.51 -1.29 -13.36
C THR A 35 13.35 -1.15 -12.41
N THR A 36 13.47 -0.25 -11.43
CA THR A 36 12.41 0.01 -10.45
C THR A 36 11.45 1.07 -10.98
N LEU A 37 10.15 0.76 -10.97
CA LEU A 37 9.08 1.69 -11.33
C LEU A 37 8.20 1.93 -10.11
N ASN A 38 8.21 3.17 -9.59
CA ASN A 38 7.33 3.56 -8.49
C ASN A 38 6.01 4.12 -9.04
N ILE A 39 4.90 3.43 -8.80
CA ILE A 39 3.60 3.78 -9.33
C ILE A 39 2.84 4.63 -8.30
N LYS A 40 2.38 5.80 -8.72
CA LYS A 40 1.57 6.72 -7.92
C LYS A 40 0.28 7.07 -8.67
N GLY A 41 -0.79 7.33 -7.92
CA GLY A 41 -2.08 7.75 -8.47
C GLY A 41 -3.27 7.14 -7.74
N GLU A 42 -4.48 7.57 -8.11
CA GLU A 42 -5.72 6.99 -7.60
C GLU A 42 -5.89 5.54 -8.06
N SER A 43 -6.52 4.71 -7.22
CA SER A 43 -6.89 3.35 -7.58
C SER A 43 -7.80 3.32 -8.81
N TYR A 44 -7.37 2.63 -9.86
CA TYR A 44 -8.17 2.44 -11.07
C TYR A 44 -9.53 1.81 -10.74
N ARG A 45 -9.57 0.83 -9.82
CA ARG A 45 -10.81 0.19 -9.36
C ARG A 45 -11.79 1.20 -8.76
N LEU A 46 -11.27 2.18 -8.02
CA LEU A 46 -12.09 3.22 -7.40
C LEU A 46 -12.60 4.23 -8.44
N LYS A 47 -11.76 4.56 -9.42
CA LYS A 47 -12.14 5.40 -10.57
C LYS A 47 -13.28 4.76 -11.36
N GLU A 48 -13.22 3.45 -11.64
CA GLU A 48 -14.29 2.75 -12.35
C GLU A 48 -15.58 2.67 -11.52
N LYS A 49 -15.50 2.40 -10.21
CA LYS A 49 -16.69 2.45 -9.32
C LYS A 49 -17.35 3.83 -9.27
N ARG A 50 -16.54 4.90 -9.31
CA ARG A 50 -17.03 6.29 -9.37
C ARG A 50 -17.74 6.56 -10.70
N LYS A 51 -17.17 6.10 -11.83
CA LYS A 51 -17.80 6.21 -13.15
C LYS A 51 -19.11 5.40 -13.26
N ALA A 52 -19.14 4.21 -12.66
CA ALA A 52 -20.32 3.36 -12.63
C ALA A 52 -21.42 3.86 -11.66
N GLY A 53 -21.21 4.98 -10.96
CA GLY A 53 -22.17 5.54 -10.01
C GLY A 53 -22.29 4.76 -8.69
N VAL A 54 -21.41 3.78 -8.46
CA VAL A 54 -21.49 2.86 -7.30
C VAL A 54 -20.78 3.42 -6.06
N LEU A 55 -19.92 4.43 -6.23
CA LEU A 55 -19.24 5.09 -5.12
C LEU A 55 -20.00 6.36 -4.70
N THR A 56 -20.73 6.31 -3.59
CA THR A 56 -21.35 7.49 -2.97
C THR A 56 -20.28 8.33 -2.28
N LYS A 57 -20.36 9.65 -2.44
CA LYS A 57 -19.33 10.63 -2.09
C LYS A 57 -19.34 10.95 -0.58
N ASN A 58 -19.27 9.95 0.29
CA ASN A 58 -19.43 10.12 1.76
C ASN A 58 -18.21 9.68 2.58
N THR A 59 -16.99 9.84 2.07
CA THR A 59 -15.79 9.70 2.91
C THR A 59 -15.08 11.05 2.96
N THR A 60 -15.63 11.94 3.79
CA THR A 60 -14.77 12.90 4.50
C THR A 60 -13.66 12.07 5.14
N PRO A 61 -12.38 12.42 4.97
CA PRO A 61 -11.34 11.77 5.76
C PRO A 61 -11.73 11.99 7.22
N ILE A 62 -12.14 10.92 7.90
CA ILE A 62 -12.23 10.93 9.35
C ILE A 62 -10.81 11.26 9.80
N SER A 63 -10.59 12.50 10.21
CA SER A 63 -9.39 12.88 10.94
C SER A 63 -9.30 11.93 12.14
N ASP A 64 -8.11 11.38 12.39
CA ASP A 64 -7.87 10.38 13.44
C ASP A 64 -8.46 10.80 14.81
N ASP A 65 -8.59 12.12 15.04
CA ASP A 65 -9.24 12.75 16.20
C ASP A 65 -10.72 12.35 16.42
N GLU A 66 -11.49 12.04 15.37
CA GLU A 66 -12.90 11.63 15.50
C GLU A 66 -13.08 10.15 15.88
N MET A 67 -12.10 9.28 15.58
CA MET A 67 -12.21 7.85 15.91
C MET A 67 -12.08 7.58 17.41
N VAL A 68 -11.27 8.35 18.14
CA VAL A 68 -11.00 8.14 19.57
C VAL A 68 -12.24 8.39 20.44
N LYS A 69 -13.13 9.30 20.02
CA LYS A 69 -14.29 9.70 20.84
C LYS A 69 -15.48 8.75 20.75
N SER A 70 -15.55 7.91 19.72
CA SER A 70 -16.66 6.97 19.50
C SER A 70 -16.53 5.66 20.29
N GLY A 71 -15.34 5.36 20.83
CA GLY A 71 -15.04 4.11 21.54
C GLY A 71 -15.27 4.12 23.06
N GLN A 72 -15.82 5.19 23.65
CA GLN A 72 -16.01 5.31 25.11
C GLN A 72 -17.48 5.43 25.56
N HIS A 73 -18.44 5.00 24.74
CA HIS A 73 -19.82 4.80 25.19
C HIS A 73 -20.37 3.47 24.66
N GLN A 74 -19.81 2.37 25.16
CA GLN A 74 -20.53 1.13 25.48
C GLN A 74 -19.92 0.54 26.75
#